data_AF-A0A3D6EC68-F1
#
_entry.id   AF-A0A3D6EC68-F1
#
_cell.length_a   1.000
_cell.length_b   1.000
_cell.length_c   1.000
_cell.angle_alpha   90.00
_cell.angle_beta   90.00
_cell.angle_gamma   90.00
#
_symmetry.space_group_name_H-M   'P 1'
#
loop_
_entity.id
_entity.type
_entity.pdbx_description
1 polymer ?
#
loop_
_entity_poly.entity_id
_entity_poly.type
_entity_poly.pdbx_seq_one_letter_code
_entity_poly.pdbx_strand_id
1 'polypeptide(L)'
;MANKRDLKHEINFITNELVNECLFLKEYTQEMPAEKCESLINRILDIQDEYIRRTNTPDGKDSPKLIKSYYKKLIQDFDAAIGEVLKEIGE
;
A
#
# COMPACT_ATOMS: atom_id res chain seq x y z
N MET A 1 -10.93 -13.78 -14.02
CA MET A 1 -10.11 -13.28 -12.88
C MET A 1 -9.53 -11.92 -13.25
N ALA A 2 -10.36 -10.88 -13.17
CA ALA A 2 -9.91 -9.49 -13.27
C ALA A 2 -9.29 -9.03 -11.92
N ASN A 3 -9.92 -9.43 -10.82
CA ASN A 3 -9.59 -9.04 -9.44
C ASN A 3 -8.11 -9.09 -9.02
N LYS A 4 -7.34 -10.19 -9.23
CA LYS A 4 -5.94 -10.25 -8.74
C LYS A 4 -5.00 -9.29 -9.48
N ARG A 5 -5.14 -9.18 -10.80
CA ARG A 5 -4.29 -8.29 -11.60
C ARG A 5 -4.64 -6.85 -11.29
N ASP A 6 -5.94 -6.55 -11.21
CA ASP A 6 -6.43 -5.22 -10.93
C ASP A 6 -6.03 -4.78 -9.50
N LEU A 7 -6.14 -5.66 -8.50
CA LEU A 7 -5.71 -5.38 -7.13
C LEU A 7 -4.20 -5.09 -7.03
N LYS A 8 -3.35 -5.82 -7.77
CA LYS A 8 -1.91 -5.49 -7.83
C LYS A 8 -1.66 -4.13 -8.46
N HIS A 9 -2.42 -3.80 -9.50
CA HIS A 9 -2.32 -2.51 -10.15
C HIS A 9 -2.75 -1.39 -9.20
N GLU A 10 -3.84 -1.58 -8.46
CA GLU A 10 -4.32 -0.64 -7.44
C GLU A 10 -3.30 -0.46 -6.31
N ILE A 11 -2.73 -1.55 -5.77
CA ILE A 11 -1.67 -1.47 -4.75
C ILE A 11 -0.50 -0.63 -5.27
N ASN A 12 0.03 -0.97 -6.45
CA ASN A 12 1.14 -0.24 -7.05
C ASN A 12 0.82 1.22 -7.35
N PHE A 13 -0.39 1.49 -7.83
CA PHE A 13 -0.84 2.85 -8.13
C PHE A 13 -0.88 3.69 -6.87
N ILE A 14 -1.55 3.21 -5.81
CA ILE A 14 -1.69 3.93 -4.55
C ILE A 14 -0.34 4.17 -3.89
N THR A 15 0.52 3.15 -3.82
CA THR A 15 1.85 3.31 -3.20
C THR A 15 2.74 4.26 -3.99
N ASN A 16 2.69 4.24 -5.33
CA ASN A 16 3.43 5.20 -6.15
C ASN A 16 2.95 6.64 -5.95
N GLU A 17 1.63 6.86 -5.84
CA GLU A 17 1.08 8.19 -5.57
C GLU A 17 1.54 8.71 -4.21
N LEU A 18 1.61 7.87 -3.17
CA LEU A 18 2.14 8.27 -1.87
C LEU A 18 3.64 8.60 -1.91
N VAL A 19 4.44 7.84 -2.67
CA VAL A 19 5.85 8.16 -2.88
C VAL A 19 5.99 9.51 -3.58
N ASN A 20 5.18 9.75 -4.62
CA ASN A 20 5.16 11.02 -5.33
C ASN A 20 4.78 12.19 -4.41
N GLU A 21 3.80 12.00 -3.53
CA GLU A 21 3.40 12.99 -2.53
C GLU A 21 4.55 13.31 -1.56
N CYS A 22 5.21 12.30 -1.01
CA CYS A 22 6.38 12.49 -0.14
C CYS A 22 7.50 13.28 -0.83
N LEU A 23 7.79 12.95 -2.09
CA LEU A 23 8.79 13.66 -2.88
C LEU A 23 8.34 15.09 -3.19
N PHE A 24 7.05 15.29 -3.50
CA PHE A 24 6.50 16.60 -3.78
C PHE A 24 6.62 17.53 -2.57
N LEU A 25 6.22 17.05 -1.40
CA LEU A 25 6.30 17.80 -0.14
C LEU A 25 7.76 18.15 0.20
N LYS A 26 8.69 17.21 0.03
CA LYS A 26 10.11 17.45 0.26
C LYS A 26 10.71 18.48 -0.72
N GLU A 27 10.53 18.27 -2.02
CA GLU A 27 11.26 19.02 -3.06
C GLU A 27 10.63 20.37 -3.38
N TYR A 28 9.30 20.49 -3.34
CA TYR A 28 8.60 21.67 -3.82
C TYR A 28 8.00 22.53 -2.70
N THR A 29 7.57 21.94 -1.60
CA THR A 29 6.97 22.69 -0.48
C THR A 29 7.95 22.93 0.67
N GLN A 30 8.98 22.08 0.79
CA GLN A 30 9.91 22.02 1.93
C GLN A 30 9.20 21.76 3.28
N GLU A 31 7.94 21.31 3.27
CA GLU A 31 7.15 20.97 4.46
C GLU A 31 7.59 19.64 5.09
N MET A 32 8.31 18.81 4.33
CA MET A 32 8.80 17.52 4.79
C MET A 32 10.34 17.47 4.84
N PRO A 33 10.94 17.23 6.02
CA PRO A 33 12.38 16.99 6.14
C PRO A 33 12.83 15.76 5.34
N ALA A 34 14.07 15.78 4.82
CA ALA A 34 14.60 14.70 3.99
C ALA A 34 14.59 13.33 4.69
N GLU A 35 14.93 13.28 5.99
CA GLU A 35 14.92 12.05 6.78
C GLU A 35 13.50 11.48 6.96
N LYS A 36 12.52 12.35 7.21
CA LYS A 36 11.10 11.96 7.29
C LYS A 36 10.63 11.39 5.94
N CYS A 37 10.95 12.07 4.84
CA CYS A 37 10.64 11.62 3.48
C CYS A 37 11.23 10.23 3.17
N GLU A 38 12.51 10.02 3.46
CA GLU A 38 13.19 8.73 3.25
C GLU A 38 12.55 7.62 4.09
N SER A 39 12.26 7.89 5.36
CA SER A 39 11.60 6.91 6.24
C SER A 39 10.20 6.50 5.75
N LEU A 40 9.41 7.48 5.29
CA LEU A 40 8.06 7.23 4.76
C LEU A 40 8.10 6.46 3.44
N ILE A 41 9.01 6.83 2.52
CA ILE A 41 9.17 6.11 1.25
C ILE A 41 9.55 4.65 1.49
N ASN A 42 10.52 4.39 2.38
CA ASN A 42 10.91 3.01 2.71
C ASN A 42 9.73 2.20 3.26
N ARG A 43 8.95 2.79 4.18
CA ARG A 43 7.75 2.13 4.70
C ARG A 43 6.69 1.88 3.62
N ILE A 44 6.47 2.83 2.71
CA ILE A 44 5.53 2.66 1.60
C ILE A 44 5.97 1.51 0.69
N LEU A 45 7.26 1.39 0.40
CA LEU A 45 7.82 0.29 -0.41
C LEU A 45 7.69 -1.06 0.32
N ASP A 46 7.90 -1.10 1.64
CA ASP A 46 7.68 -2.32 2.43
C ASP A 46 6.21 -2.77 2.41
N ILE A 47 5.26 -1.82 2.52
CA ILE A 47 3.83 -2.08 2.37
C ILE A 47 3.54 -2.60 0.95
N GLN A 48 4.05 -1.95 -0.09
CA GLN A 48 3.87 -2.41 -1.47
C GLN A 48 4.31 -3.87 -1.64
N ASP A 49 5.52 -4.18 -1.19
CA ASP A 49 6.12 -5.51 -1.29
C ASP A 49 5.30 -6.57 -0.52
N GLU A 50 4.91 -6.26 0.72
CA GLU A 50 4.10 -7.15 1.55
C GLU A 50 2.78 -7.49 0.85
N TYR A 51 2.04 -6.47 0.42
CA TYR A 51 0.71 -6.66 -0.12
C TYR A 51 0.73 -7.28 -1.52
N ILE A 52 1.72 -6.96 -2.36
CA ILE A 52 1.95 -7.68 -3.62
C ILE A 52 2.24 -9.17 -3.35
N ARG A 53 3.04 -9.52 -2.34
CA ARG A 53 3.26 -10.93 -1.96
C ARG A 53 1.97 -11.59 -1.47
N ARG A 54 1.19 -10.93 -0.61
CA ARG A 54 -0.08 -11.44 -0.08
C ARG A 54 -1.14 -11.66 -1.17
N THR A 55 -1.18 -10.84 -2.22
CA THR A 55 -2.07 -11.10 -3.38
C THR A 55 -1.70 -12.38 -4.14
N ASN A 56 -0.45 -12.83 -4.06
CA ASN A 56 0.01 -14.03 -4.74
C ASN A 56 -0.30 -15.32 -4.00
N THR A 57 -0.54 -15.24 -2.69
CA THR A 57 -0.58 -16.40 -1.79
C THR A 57 -1.87 -16.40 -0.96
N PRO A 58 -3.06 -16.61 -1.55
CA PRO A 58 -4.30 -16.65 -0.78
C PRO A 58 -4.38 -17.88 0.14
N ASP A 59 -4.81 -17.65 1.38
CA ASP A 59 -5.09 -18.71 2.35
C ASP A 59 -6.37 -19.47 1.99
N GLY A 60 -6.35 -20.80 2.17
CA GLY A 60 -7.51 -21.67 1.92
C GLY A 60 -7.72 -21.95 0.42
N LYS A 61 -6.80 -22.72 -0.18
CA LYS A 61 -6.82 -23.08 -1.61
C LYS A 61 -8.06 -23.86 -2.06
N ASP A 62 -8.80 -24.45 -1.11
CA ASP A 62 -9.85 -25.43 -1.42
C ASP A 62 -11.29 -24.91 -1.22
N SER A 63 -11.50 -23.65 -0.80
CA SER A 63 -12.83 -23.08 -0.58
C SER A 63 -13.01 -21.69 -1.20
N PRO A 64 -13.91 -21.54 -2.19
CA PRO A 64 -14.21 -20.23 -2.80
C PRO A 64 -14.65 -19.16 -1.79
N LYS A 65 -15.33 -19.56 -0.71
CA LYS A 65 -15.76 -18.65 0.36
C LYS A 65 -14.55 -18.12 1.15
N LEU A 66 -13.58 -18.98 1.46
CA LEU A 66 -12.36 -18.59 2.18
C LEU A 66 -11.50 -17.65 1.32
N ILE A 67 -11.34 -17.95 0.03
CA ILE A 67 -10.61 -17.09 -0.91
C ILE A 67 -11.23 -15.68 -0.96
N LYS A 68 -12.57 -15.59 -1.07
CA LYS A 68 -13.26 -14.29 -1.08
C LYS A 68 -13.07 -13.54 0.24
N SER A 69 -13.16 -14.23 1.37
CA SER A 69 -12.92 -13.64 2.69
C SER A 69 -11.48 -13.14 2.84
N TYR A 70 -10.50 -13.90 2.33
CA TYR A 70 -9.10 -13.53 2.35
C TYR A 70 -8.84 -12.23 1.61
N TYR A 71 -9.29 -12.11 0.34
CA TYR A 71 -9.08 -10.88 -0.43
C TYR A 71 -9.79 -9.67 0.18
N LYS A 72 -10.99 -9.85 0.77
CA LYS A 72 -11.68 -8.77 1.48
C LYS A 72 -10.85 -8.27 2.66
N LYS A 73 -10.30 -9.19 3.46
CA LYS A 73 -9.44 -8.84 4.59
C LYS A 73 -8.13 -8.18 4.13
N LEU A 74 -7.52 -8.71 3.08
CA LEU A 74 -6.30 -8.14 2.50
C LEU A 74 -6.49 -6.67 2.10
N ILE A 75 -7.61 -6.34 1.44
CA ILE A 75 -7.93 -4.95 1.09
C ILE A 75 -8.10 -4.09 2.34
N GLN A 76 -8.85 -4.58 3.34
CA GLN A 76 -9.06 -3.84 4.60
C GLN A 76 -7.75 -3.58 5.35
N ASP A 77 -6.86 -4.57 5.41
CA ASP A 77 -5.56 -4.43 6.05
C ASP A 77 -4.67 -3.43 5.28
N PHE A 78 -4.73 -3.46 3.93
CA PHE A 78 -4.01 -2.51 3.08
C PHE A 78 -4.51 -1.08 3.30
N ASP A 79 -5.83 -0.86 3.27
CA ASP A 79 -6.44 0.44 3.50
C ASP A 79 -6.06 1.01 4.88
N ALA A 80 -5.98 0.15 5.90
CA ALA A 80 -5.54 0.56 7.23
C ALA A 80 -4.06 0.99 7.24
N ALA A 81 -3.17 0.21 6.61
CA ALA A 81 -1.75 0.54 6.51
C ALA A 81 -1.51 1.86 5.75
N ILE A 82 -2.22 2.06 4.64
CA ILE A 82 -2.20 3.32 3.87
C ILE A 82 -2.76 4.47 4.70
N GLY A 83 -3.83 4.24 5.46
CA GLY A 83 -4.41 5.23 6.35
C GLY A 83 -3.45 5.70 7.46
N GLU A 84 -2.54 4.85 7.92
CA GLU A 84 -1.48 5.25 8.86
C GLU A 84 -0.43 6.13 8.17
N VAL A 85 0.03 5.74 6.97
CA VAL A 85 0.98 6.54 6.18
C VAL A 85 0.41 7.92 5.87
N LEU A 86 -0.85 8.02 5.46
CA LEU A 86 -1.51 9.29 5.17
C LEU A 86 -1.58 10.23 6.38
N LYS A 87 -1.79 9.69 7.58
CA LYS A 87 -1.77 10.49 8.80
C LYS A 87 -0.39 11.07 9.05
N GLU A 88 0.65 10.26 8.89
CA GLU A 88 2.03 10.70 9.11
C GLU A 88 2.51 11.71 8.07
N ILE A 89 2.01 11.62 6.83
CA ILE A 89 2.25 12.64 5.79
C ILE A 89 1.57 13.98 6.17
N GLY A 90 0.36 13.93 6.71
CA GLY A 90 -0.41 15.12 7.09
C GLY A 90 -0.05 15.77 8.42
N GLU A 91 0.80 15.13 9.22
CA GLU A 91 1.39 15.66 10.47
C GLU A 91 2.65 16.50 10.21
#